data_AF-A0A7Y5KXK7-F1
#
_entry.id   AF-A0A7Y5KXK7-F1
#
_cell.length_a   1.000
_cell.length_b   1.000
_cell.length_c   1.000
_cell.angle_alpha   90.00
_cell.angle_beta   90.00
_cell.angle_gamma   90.00
#
_symmetry.space_group_name_H-M   'P 1'
#
loop_
_entity.id
_entity.type
_entity.pdbx_description
1 polymer ?
#
loop_
_entity_poly.entity_id
_entity_poly.type
_entity_poly.pdbx_seq_one_letter_code
_entity_poly.pdbx_strand_id
1 'polypeptide(L)'
;MSPRPGITKVRRPPYVSRTTKSFVKTLDAAVKAWVELADVVSEGSTREDAGGRATYFGSSSILLEWDRAPAEELRDPALAPVLANDPHLKLRVLRIARREAEARGGELRAMRADLVARTSRRGLMLVVDVEATVSSLVKISRG
;
A
#
# COMPACT_ATOMS: atom_id res chain seq x y z
N MET A 1 -18.87 49.48 10.62
CA MET A 1 -18.56 49.62 9.17
C MET A 1 -17.43 48.66 8.85
N SER A 2 -17.70 47.54 8.18
CA SER A 2 -16.66 46.56 7.82
C SER A 2 -15.87 47.02 6.59
N PRO A 3 -14.53 46.88 6.57
CA PRO A 3 -13.73 47.26 5.42
C PRO A 3 -14.08 46.36 4.23
N ARG A 4 -14.51 46.96 3.12
CA ARG A 4 -14.72 46.25 1.86
C ARG A 4 -13.37 45.83 1.28
N PRO A 5 -13.24 44.65 0.65
CA PRO A 5 -11.99 44.22 0.05
C PRO A 5 -11.53 45.25 -0.99
N GLY A 6 -10.36 45.85 -0.78
CA GLY A 6 -9.75 46.72 -1.78
C GLY A 6 -9.45 45.94 -3.05
N ILE A 7 -9.66 46.58 -4.21
CA ILE A 7 -9.22 46.06 -5.50
C ILE A 7 -7.74 45.66 -5.37
N THR A 8 -7.50 44.36 -5.37
CA THR A 8 -6.14 43.81 -5.41
C THR A 8 -5.62 44.09 -6.80
N LYS A 9 -4.70 45.05 -6.93
CA LYS A 9 -4.00 45.33 -8.20
C LYS A 9 -3.51 44.01 -8.78
N VAL A 10 -3.97 43.71 -9.99
CA VAL A 10 -3.52 42.57 -10.80
C VAL A 10 -1.99 42.65 -10.85
N ARG A 11 -1.31 41.73 -10.15
CA ARG A 11 0.15 41.60 -10.25
C ARG A 11 0.45 41.16 -11.68
N ARG A 12 1.29 41.91 -12.40
CA ARG A 12 1.78 41.49 -13.72
C ARG A 12 2.32 40.07 -13.59
N PRO A 13 1.85 39.10 -14.40
CA PRO A 13 2.40 37.76 -14.37
C PRO A 13 3.90 37.82 -14.70
N PRO A 14 4.73 36.94 -14.12
CA PRO A 14 6.15 36.92 -14.41
C PRO A 14 6.37 36.68 -15.91
N TYR A 15 7.26 37.46 -16.53
CA TYR A 15 7.60 37.31 -17.96
C TYR A 15 8.26 35.96 -18.26
N VAL A 16 8.87 35.35 -17.24
CA VAL A 16 9.48 34.02 -17.31
C VAL A 16 9.19 33.31 -15.99
N SER A 17 8.67 32.09 -16.06
CA SER A 17 8.66 31.15 -14.94
C SER A 17 9.55 29.97 -15.29
N ARG A 18 10.40 29.55 -14.34
CA ARG A 18 11.23 28.35 -14.45
C ARG A 18 10.81 27.39 -13.34
N THR A 19 10.49 26.16 -13.72
CA THR A 19 10.18 25.07 -12.78
C THR A 19 11.10 23.90 -13.07
N THR A 20 11.83 23.45 -12.06
CA THR A 20 12.62 22.22 -12.12
C THR A 20 11.76 21.08 -11.58
N LYS A 21 11.64 20.00 -12.35
CA LYS A 21 10.96 18.76 -11.93
C LYS A 21 11.98 17.63 -11.87
N SER A 22 12.01 16.89 -10.77
CA SER A 22 12.75 15.64 -10.67
C SER A 22 11.82 14.47 -10.96
N PHE A 23 12.30 13.52 -11.77
CA PHE A 23 11.62 12.27 -12.05
C PHE A 23 12.44 11.14 -11.42
N VAL A 24 11.79 10.34 -10.58
CA VAL A 24 12.40 9.18 -9.94
C VAL A 24 11.63 7.95 -10.40
N LYS A 25 12.36 6.89 -10.76
CA LYS A 25 11.80 5.59 -11.09
C LYS A 25 12.49 4.53 -10.26
N THR A 26 11.70 3.66 -9.67
CA THR A 26 12.12 2.43 -9.01
C THR A 26 12.45 1.37 -10.06
N LEU A 27 13.54 0.63 -9.84
CA LEU A 27 13.82 -0.57 -10.63
C LEU A 27 13.03 -1.75 -10.05
N ASP A 28 12.20 -2.40 -10.86
CA ASP A 28 11.30 -3.48 -10.42
C ASP A 28 12.05 -4.62 -9.72
N ALA A 29 13.27 -4.95 -10.18
CA ALA A 29 14.09 -6.00 -9.58
C ALA A 29 14.50 -5.71 -8.12
N ALA A 30 14.85 -4.45 -7.80
CA ALA A 30 15.24 -4.06 -6.45
C ALA A 30 14.03 -4.05 -5.51
N VAL A 31 12.89 -3.52 -5.98
CA VAL A 31 11.63 -3.55 -5.22
C VAL A 31 11.17 -4.99 -4.98
N LYS A 32 11.29 -5.86 -5.99
CA LYS A 32 10.99 -7.29 -5.84
C LYS A 32 11.81 -7.92 -4.72
N ALA A 33 13.13 -7.80 -4.81
CA ALA A 33 14.04 -8.43 -3.85
C ALA A 33 13.80 -7.92 -2.43
N TRP A 34 13.49 -6.62 -2.28
CA TRP A 34 13.18 -6.07 -0.96
C TRP A 34 11.87 -6.59 -0.38
N VAL A 35 10.82 -6.72 -1.20
CA VAL A 35 9.53 -7.28 -0.78
C VAL A 35 9.66 -8.76 -0.40
N GLU A 36 10.57 -9.51 -1.01
CA GLU A 36 10.87 -10.90 -0.62
C GLU A 36 11.51 -11.02 0.78
N LEU A 37 12.11 -9.94 1.28
CA LEU A 37 12.70 -9.85 2.62
C LEU A 37 11.74 -9.24 3.67
N ALA A 38 10.51 -8.92 3.25
CA ALA A 38 9.55 -8.23 4.09
C ALA A 38 9.04 -9.13 5.22
N ASP A 39 8.92 -8.56 6.41
CA ASP A 39 8.18 -9.22 7.49
C ASP A 39 6.68 -8.99 7.27
N VAL A 40 5.90 -10.07 7.30
CA VAL A 40 4.45 -10.05 7.02
C VAL A 40 3.69 -10.61 8.22
N VAL A 41 2.73 -9.84 8.71
CA VAL A 41 1.78 -10.26 9.75
C VAL A 41 0.37 -10.04 9.23
N SER A 42 -0.46 -11.08 9.29
CA SER A 42 -1.82 -11.03 8.75
C SER A 42 -2.83 -11.66 9.69
N GLU A 43 -4.00 -11.03 9.75
CA GLU A 43 -5.14 -11.44 10.56
C GLU A 43 -6.41 -11.43 9.71
N GLY A 44 -7.42 -12.20 10.10
CA GLY A 44 -8.71 -12.19 9.42
C GLY A 44 -9.53 -13.45 9.61
N SER A 45 -10.78 -13.38 9.14
CA SER A 45 -11.74 -14.47 9.21
C SER A 45 -12.79 -14.36 8.11
N THR A 46 -13.37 -15.50 7.76
CA THR A 46 -14.50 -15.58 6.83
C THR A 46 -15.81 -15.53 7.60
N ARG A 47 -16.77 -14.74 7.11
CA ARG A 47 -18.14 -14.67 7.60
C ARG A 47 -19.11 -15.06 6.49
N GLU A 48 -20.07 -15.89 6.81
CA GLU A 48 -21.18 -16.21 5.92
C GLU A 48 -22.34 -15.26 6.19
N ASP A 49 -22.92 -14.71 5.13
CA ASP A 49 -24.18 -13.97 5.24
C ASP A 49 -25.40 -14.91 5.22
N ALA A 50 -26.60 -14.36 5.47
CA ALA A 50 -27.85 -15.11 5.45
C ALA A 50 -28.18 -15.72 4.07
N GLY A 51 -27.53 -15.24 3.00
CA GLY A 51 -27.65 -15.77 1.64
C GLY A 51 -26.62 -16.85 1.30
N GLY A 52 -25.83 -17.31 2.28
CA GLY A 52 -24.81 -18.34 2.10
C GLY A 52 -23.55 -17.84 1.38
N ARG A 53 -23.37 -16.53 1.22
CA ARG A 53 -22.15 -15.96 0.65
C ARG A 53 -21.10 -15.81 1.73
N ALA A 54 -19.97 -16.47 1.52
CA ALA A 54 -18.78 -16.32 2.34
C ALA A 54 -17.97 -15.07 1.93
N THR A 55 -17.75 -14.17 2.89
CA THR A 55 -16.91 -12.97 2.73
C THR A 55 -15.78 -13.00 3.75
N TYR A 56 -14.55 -12.93 3.27
CA TYR A 56 -13.35 -12.77 4.10
C TYR A 56 -13.12 -11.30 4.43
N PHE A 57 -12.86 -11.03 5.71
CA PHE A 57 -12.39 -9.74 6.20
C PHE A 57 -11.06 -9.95 6.92
N GLY A 58 -10.05 -9.18 6.56
CA GLY A 58 -8.75 -9.27 7.20
C GLY A 58 -7.86 -8.07 6.93
N SER A 59 -6.70 -8.08 7.56
CA SER A 59 -5.66 -7.07 7.37
C SER A 59 -4.30 -7.75 7.24
N SER A 60 -3.38 -7.11 6.53
CA SER A 60 -1.99 -7.53 6.39
C SER A 60 -1.07 -6.34 6.61
N SER A 61 -0.18 -6.47 7.59
CA SER A 61 0.90 -5.51 7.88
C SER A 61 2.20 -6.05 7.30
N ILE A 62 2.81 -5.28 6.41
CA ILE A 62 4.02 -5.65 5.69
C ILE A 62 5.09 -4.60 6.00
N LEU A 63 6.21 -5.01 6.58
CA LEU A 63 7.32 -4.13 6.93
C LEU A 63 8.48 -4.34 5.95
N LEU A 64 8.82 -3.28 5.23
CA LEU A 64 10.05 -3.20 4.45
C LEU A 64 11.12 -2.47 5.26
N GLU A 65 12.02 -3.21 5.90
CA GLU A 65 13.08 -2.63 6.73
C GLU A 65 14.13 -1.92 5.87
N TRP A 66 14.53 -0.70 6.26
CA TRP A 66 15.49 0.11 5.50
C TRP A 66 16.87 -0.55 5.42
N ASP A 67 17.32 -1.23 6.48
CA ASP A 67 18.62 -1.90 6.55
C ASP A 67 18.70 -3.15 5.66
N ARG A 68 17.56 -3.82 5.46
CA ARG A 68 17.41 -4.97 4.55
C ARG A 68 17.20 -4.57 3.09
N ALA A 69 17.16 -3.28 2.77
CA ALA A 69 17.00 -2.87 1.38
C ALA A 69 18.21 -3.33 0.54
N PRO A 70 17.97 -3.93 -0.63
CA PRO A 70 19.01 -4.56 -1.46
C PRO A 70 19.93 -3.56 -2.17
N ALA A 71 19.54 -2.28 -2.21
CA ALA A 71 20.30 -1.19 -2.80
C ALA A 71 20.43 -0.06 -1.78
N GLU A 72 21.58 0.61 -1.75
CA GLU A 72 21.88 1.67 -0.79
C GLU A 72 20.91 2.85 -0.93
N GLU A 73 20.52 3.18 -2.17
CA GLU A 73 19.59 4.27 -2.45
C GLU A 73 18.21 4.01 -1.83
N LEU A 74 17.78 2.76 -1.73
CA LEU A 74 16.50 2.38 -1.12
C LEU A 74 16.50 2.51 0.41
N ARG A 75 17.67 2.69 1.03
CA ARG A 75 17.82 2.87 2.48
C ARG A 75 17.47 4.28 2.94
N ASP A 76 17.34 5.23 2.00
CA ASP A 76 16.96 6.61 2.31
C ASP A 76 15.45 6.72 2.63
N PRO A 77 15.06 7.04 3.87
CA PRO A 77 13.66 7.21 4.23
C PRO A 77 12.96 8.35 3.47
N ALA A 78 13.71 9.29 2.87
CA ALA A 78 13.16 10.35 2.03
C ALA A 78 12.50 9.80 0.75
N LEU A 79 12.81 8.56 0.34
CA LEU A 79 12.15 7.88 -0.78
C LEU A 79 10.78 7.31 -0.42
N ALA A 80 10.38 7.29 0.86
CA ALA A 80 9.11 6.72 1.30
C ALA A 80 7.88 7.23 0.49
N PRO A 81 7.74 8.53 0.16
CA PRO A 81 6.62 8.99 -0.66
C PRO A 81 6.65 8.48 -2.11
N VAL A 82 7.85 8.29 -2.67
CA VAL A 82 8.01 7.72 -4.02
C VAL A 82 7.63 6.24 -4.01
N LEU A 83 8.16 5.49 -3.05
CA LEU A 83 7.86 4.07 -2.86
C LEU A 83 6.37 3.84 -2.56
N ALA A 84 5.78 4.65 -1.70
CA ALA A 84 4.34 4.59 -1.39
C ALA A 84 3.45 4.84 -2.62
N ASN A 85 3.97 5.46 -3.67
CA ASN A 85 3.26 5.69 -4.93
C ASN A 85 3.71 4.78 -6.07
N ASP A 86 4.70 3.92 -5.83
CA ASP A 86 5.23 3.00 -6.83
C ASP A 86 4.20 1.89 -7.16
N PRO A 87 3.77 1.76 -8.42
CA PRO A 87 2.78 0.75 -8.80
C PRO A 87 3.32 -0.68 -8.64
N HIS A 88 4.62 -0.91 -8.81
CA HIS A 88 5.21 -2.24 -8.67
C HIS A 88 5.17 -2.71 -7.22
N LEU A 89 5.53 -1.84 -6.27
CA LEU A 89 5.42 -2.10 -4.85
C LEU A 89 3.97 -2.37 -4.46
N LYS A 90 3.04 -1.49 -4.86
CA LYS A 90 1.60 -1.67 -4.55
C LYS A 90 1.07 -3.02 -5.05
N LEU A 91 1.37 -3.39 -6.29
CA LEU A 91 0.93 -4.68 -6.85
C LEU A 91 1.53 -5.87 -6.10
N ARG A 92 2.79 -5.80 -5.68
CA ARG A 92 3.44 -6.88 -4.91
C ARG A 92 2.84 -7.02 -3.52
N VAL A 93 2.60 -5.90 -2.85
CA VAL A 93 1.93 -5.82 -1.54
C VAL A 93 0.51 -6.39 -1.61
N LEU A 94 -0.27 -6.03 -2.63
CA LEU A 94 -1.61 -6.58 -2.85
C LEU A 94 -1.58 -8.08 -3.15
N ARG A 95 -0.56 -8.57 -3.86
CA ARG A 95 -0.36 -10.02 -4.08
C ARG A 95 0.01 -10.77 -2.81
N ILE A 96 0.76 -10.15 -1.90
CA ILE A 96 1.00 -10.73 -0.57
C ILE A 96 -0.32 -10.80 0.19
N ALA A 97 -1.03 -9.69 0.32
CA ALA A 97 -2.32 -9.63 1.03
C ALA A 97 -3.34 -10.65 0.48
N ARG A 98 -3.41 -10.80 -0.86
CA ARG A 98 -4.24 -11.83 -1.49
C ARG A 98 -3.85 -13.24 -1.08
N ARG A 99 -2.55 -13.59 -1.13
CA ARG A 99 -2.07 -14.92 -0.74
C ARG A 99 -2.34 -15.21 0.74
N GLU A 100 -2.13 -14.22 1.61
CA GLU A 100 -2.41 -14.33 3.04
C GLU A 100 -3.91 -14.51 3.34
N ALA A 101 -4.77 -13.82 2.58
CA ALA A 101 -6.22 -13.98 2.66
C ALA A 101 -6.67 -15.33 2.10
N GLU A 102 -6.12 -15.79 0.96
CA GLU A 102 -6.41 -17.10 0.37
C GLU A 102 -6.01 -18.24 1.31
N ALA A 103 -4.86 -18.15 1.96
CA ALA A 103 -4.38 -19.14 2.92
C ALA A 103 -5.31 -19.29 4.14
N ARG A 104 -6.02 -18.23 4.54
CA ARG A 104 -6.90 -18.22 5.72
C ARG A 104 -8.36 -18.44 5.39
N GLY A 105 -8.85 -17.78 4.35
CA GLY A 105 -10.27 -17.73 3.98
C GLY A 105 -10.66 -18.70 2.88
N GLY A 106 -9.70 -19.16 2.09
CA GLY A 106 -9.90 -20.01 0.92
C GLY A 106 -9.83 -19.24 -0.39
N GLU A 107 -10.13 -19.89 -1.51
CA GLU A 107 -9.95 -19.29 -2.82
C GLU A 107 -10.82 -18.03 -2.96
N LEU A 108 -10.21 -16.93 -3.42
CA LEU A 108 -10.90 -15.65 -3.54
C LEU A 108 -11.39 -15.42 -4.96
N ARG A 109 -12.69 -15.17 -5.11
CA ARG A 109 -13.31 -14.80 -6.40
C ARG A 109 -13.01 -13.34 -6.76
N ALA A 110 -13.19 -12.44 -5.80
CA ALA A 110 -12.99 -11.01 -5.98
C ALA A 110 -12.46 -10.40 -4.67
N MET A 111 -11.54 -9.45 -4.78
CA MET A 111 -10.88 -8.80 -3.65
C MET A 111 -10.97 -7.29 -3.82
N ARG A 112 -11.47 -6.61 -2.79
CA ARG A 112 -11.30 -5.18 -2.56
C ARG A 112 -10.25 -5.01 -1.48
N ALA A 113 -9.37 -4.03 -1.66
CA ALA A 113 -8.35 -3.75 -0.68
C ALA A 113 -8.07 -2.25 -0.59
N ASP A 114 -7.90 -1.77 0.64
CA ASP A 114 -7.41 -0.43 0.94
C ASP A 114 -5.97 -0.53 1.42
N LEU A 115 -5.07 0.27 0.85
CA LEU A 115 -3.63 0.23 1.13
C LEU A 115 -3.18 1.58 1.70
N VAL A 116 -2.54 1.53 2.85
CA VAL A 116 -1.94 2.69 3.52
C VAL A 116 -0.46 2.45 3.75
N ALA A 117 0.37 3.41 3.33
CA ALA A 117 1.80 3.41 3.60
C ALA A 117 2.14 4.38 4.74
N ARG A 118 3.01 3.96 5.66
CA ARG A 118 3.51 4.74 6.79
C ARG A 118 5.02 4.58 6.87
N THR A 119 5.74 5.70 6.88
CA THR A 119 7.18 5.68 7.13
C THR A 119 7.45 5.59 8.62
N SER A 120 8.48 4.84 9.00
CA SER A 120 8.97 4.74 10.37
C SER A 120 10.51 4.75 10.37
N ARG A 121 11.11 4.81 11.56
CA ARG A 121 12.58 4.69 11.69
C ARG A 121 13.11 3.33 11.23
N ARG A 122 12.32 2.26 11.33
CA ARG A 122 12.74 0.90 10.94
C ARG A 122 12.55 0.62 9.46
N GLY A 123 11.52 1.18 8.86
CA GLY A 123 11.13 0.82 7.51
C GLY A 123 9.88 1.52 7.00
N LEU A 124 9.50 1.15 5.79
CA LEU A 124 8.19 1.47 5.21
C LEU A 124 7.19 0.40 5.63
N MET A 125 6.22 0.79 6.45
CA MET A 125 5.11 -0.08 6.85
C MET A 125 3.94 0.10 5.88
N LEU A 126 3.45 -1.01 5.34
CA LEU A 126 2.35 -1.07 4.40
C LEU A 126 1.24 -1.88 5.06
N VAL A 127 0.10 -1.25 5.29
CA VAL A 127 -1.08 -1.90 5.86
C VAL A 127 -2.09 -2.05 4.74
N VAL A 128 -2.60 -3.28 4.56
CA VAL A 128 -3.61 -3.62 3.57
C VAL A 128 -4.81 -4.18 4.29
N ASP A 129 -5.93 -3.47 4.23
CA ASP A 129 -7.23 -3.99 4.67
C ASP A 129 -7.88 -4.69 3.48
N VAL A 130 -8.40 -5.90 3.70
CA VAL A 130 -8.92 -6.79 2.66
C VAL A 130 -10.35 -7.17 2.96
N GLU A 131 -11.21 -6.99 1.96
CA GLU A 131 -12.55 -7.56 1.89
C GLU A 131 -12.64 -8.40 0.61
N ALA A 132 -12.98 -9.68 0.74
CA ALA A 132 -12.99 -10.57 -0.42
C ALA A 132 -14.16 -11.56 -0.40
N THR A 133 -14.75 -11.79 -1.57
CA THR A 133 -15.73 -12.88 -1.74
C THR A 133 -14.99 -14.18 -1.94
N VAL A 134 -15.34 -15.20 -1.16
CA VAL A 134 -14.71 -16.52 -1.18
C VAL A 134 -15.48 -17.45 -2.13
N SER A 135 -14.78 -18.16 -3.02
CA SER A 135 -15.35 -19.18 -3.92
C SER A 135 -15.33 -20.58 -3.31
N SER A 136 -14.30 -20.90 -2.51
CA SER A 136 -14.21 -22.15 -1.76
C SER A 136 -13.56 -21.89 -0.40
N LEU A 137 -14.13 -22.43 0.68
CA LEU A 137 -13.63 -22.22 2.04
C LEU A 137 -12.43 -23.12 2.34
N VAL A 138 -11.44 -22.60 3.06
CA VAL A 138 -10.44 -23.47 3.72
C VAL A 138 -11.11 -24.14 4.93
N LYS A 139 -11.21 -25.47 4.92
CA LYS A 139 -11.53 -26.25 6.12
C LYS A 139 -10.27 -26.38 6.96
N ILE A 140 -10.11 -25.54 7.98
CA ILE A 140 -9.08 -25.79 8.99
C ILE A 140 -9.61 -26.91 9.90
N SER A 141 -9.15 -28.16 9.69
CA SER A 141 -9.46 -29.24 10.62
C SER A 141 -8.79 -28.93 11.95
N ARG A 142 -9.59 -28.64 12.99
CA ARG A 142 -9.09 -28.69 14.36
C ARG A 142 -8.79 -30.14 14.68
N GLY A 143 -7.51 -30.48 14.79
CA GLY A 143 -7.04 -31.71 15.44
C GLY A 143 -7.19 -31.63 16.94
#